data_AF-A0A162CLC1-F1
#
_entry.id   AF-A0A162CLC1-F1
#
_cell.length_a   1.000
_cell.length_b   1.000
_cell.length_c   1.000
_cell.angle_alpha   90.00
_cell.angle_beta   90.00
_cell.angle_gamma   90.00
#
_symmetry.space_group_name_H-M   'P 1'
#
loop_
_entity.id
_entity.type
_entity.pdbx_description
1 polymer ?
#
loop_
_entity_poly.entity_id
_entity_poly.type
_entity_poly.pdbx_seq_one_letter_code
_entity_poly.pdbx_strand_id
1 'polypeptide(L)'
;MSYSIKLEAALRELEEAKINKINVMPPPYRLLRKLGIEIVPFHYNRFLSNFAIAFTWYIPISFALAFWHLEDISIAKVFAFGLFSGLVLGLCTAAYYSNSAKKHKLSAWDKL
;
A
#
# COMPACT_ATOMS: atom_id res chain seq x y z
N MET A 1 -6.47 -2.66 23.42
CA MET A 1 -6.70 -3.98 22.81
C MET A 1 -5.40 -4.48 22.18
N SER A 2 -5.19 -5.79 22.09
CA SER A 2 -4.06 -6.36 21.36
C SER A 2 -4.19 -6.08 19.85
N TYR A 3 -3.06 -6.04 19.14
CA TYR A 3 -3.02 -5.85 17.68
C TYR A 3 -3.91 -6.87 16.95
N SER A 4 -3.88 -8.14 17.38
CA SER A 4 -4.68 -9.22 16.79
C SER A 4 -6.19 -8.96 16.83
N ILE A 5 -6.71 -8.45 17.95
CA ILE A 5 -8.14 -8.14 18.10
C ILE A 5 -8.54 -6.99 17.19
N LYS A 6 -7.75 -5.90 17.17
CA LYS A 6 -7.99 -4.76 16.28
C LYS A 6 -7.94 -5.16 14.81
N LEU A 7 -7.00 -6.05 14.46
CA LEU A 7 -6.86 -6.54 13.11
C LEU A 7 -8.08 -7.38 12.68
N GLU A 8 -8.59 -8.25 13.55
CA GLU A 8 -9.80 -9.02 13.26
C GLU A 8 -11.03 -8.11 13.08
N ALA A 9 -11.19 -7.10 13.95
CA ALA A 9 -12.24 -6.09 13.84
C ALA A 9 -12.14 -5.31 12.52
N ALA A 10 -10.93 -4.88 12.13
CA ALA A 10 -10.69 -4.21 10.85
C ALA A 10 -11.05 -5.10 9.66
N LEU A 11 -10.67 -6.38 9.68
CA LEU A 11 -10.99 -7.31 8.58
C LEU A 11 -12.51 -7.54 8.46
N ARG A 12 -13.22 -7.63 9.58
CA ARG A 12 -14.67 -7.77 9.61
C ARG A 12 -15.38 -6.54 9.04
N GLU A 13 -14.97 -5.34 9.47
CA GLU A 13 -15.55 -4.09 8.96
C GLU A 13 -15.25 -3.90 7.45
N LEU A 14 -14.07 -4.32 6.97
CA LEU A 14 -13.76 -4.30 5.52
C LEU A 14 -14.61 -5.30 4.72
N GLU A 15 -14.91 -6.47 5.28
CA GLU A 15 -15.78 -7.48 4.68
C GLU A 15 -17.24 -7.00 4.62
N GLU A 16 -17.75 -6.40 5.70
CA GLU A 16 -19.07 -5.77 5.76
C GLU A 16 -19.19 -4.61 4.75
N ALA A 17 -18.12 -3.83 4.58
CA ALA A 17 -18.01 -2.78 3.58
C ALA A 17 -17.95 -3.30 2.12
N LYS A 18 -17.93 -4.63 1.92
CA LYS A 18 -17.84 -5.32 0.62
C LYS A 18 -16.61 -4.91 -0.20
N ILE A 19 -15.51 -4.60 0.48
CA ILE A 19 -14.25 -4.28 -0.19
C ILE A 19 -13.66 -5.56 -0.78
N ASN A 20 -13.16 -5.47 -2.02
CA ASN A 20 -12.55 -6.61 -2.71
C ASN A 20 -11.39 -7.19 -1.89
N LYS A 21 -11.34 -8.53 -1.73
CA LYS A 21 -10.30 -9.26 -0.98
C LYS A 21 -8.87 -8.86 -1.36
N ILE A 22 -8.62 -8.55 -2.64
CA ILE A 22 -7.28 -8.10 -3.10
C ILE A 22 -6.90 -6.76 -2.46
N ASN A 23 -7.88 -5.87 -2.26
CA ASN A 23 -7.70 -4.56 -1.64
C ASN A 23 -7.77 -4.61 -0.11
N VAL A 24 -8.41 -5.64 0.47
CA VAL A 24 -8.34 -5.90 1.92
C VAL A 24 -6.90 -6.21 2.33
N MET A 25 -6.19 -7.02 1.52
CA MET A 25 -4.83 -7.46 1.79
C MET A 25 -3.92 -7.34 0.55
N PRO A 26 -3.48 -6.11 0.21
CA PRO A 26 -2.62 -5.91 -0.95
C PRO A 26 -1.28 -6.67 -0.81
N PRO A 27 -0.60 -7.00 -1.92
CA PRO A 27 0.67 -7.74 -1.90
C PRO A 27 1.72 -7.24 -0.88
N PRO A 28 2.06 -5.93 -0.78
CA PRO A 28 3.03 -5.45 0.20
C PRO A 28 2.60 -5.74 1.65
N TYR A 29 1.31 -5.62 1.95
CA TYR A 29 0.77 -5.92 3.27
C TYR A 29 0.95 -7.40 3.64
N ARG A 30 0.65 -8.30 2.69
CA ARG A 30 0.83 -9.75 2.88
C ARG A 30 2.29 -10.12 3.12
N LEU A 31 3.22 -9.51 2.39
CA LEU A 31 4.64 -9.76 2.56
C LEU A 31 5.13 -9.31 3.94
N LEU A 32 4.82 -8.07 4.34
CA LEU A 32 5.27 -7.52 5.62
C LEU A 32 4.72 -8.32 6.80
N ARG A 33 3.47 -8.80 6.73
CA ARG A 33 2.92 -9.69 7.75
C ARG A 33 3.60 -11.05 7.80
N LYS A 34 3.97 -11.63 6.65
CA LYS A 34 4.74 -12.89 6.62
C LYS A 34 6.12 -12.75 7.26
N LEU A 35 6.68 -11.54 7.25
CA LEU A 35 7.93 -11.21 7.94
C LEU A 35 7.74 -10.96 9.46
N GLY A 36 6.54 -11.15 10.00
CA GLY A 36 6.25 -10.96 11.42
C GLY A 36 6.00 -9.50 11.84
N ILE A 37 5.85 -8.58 10.88
CA ILE A 37 5.64 -7.16 11.18
C ILE A 37 4.15 -6.90 11.44
N GLU A 38 3.85 -6.34 12.62
CA GLU A 38 2.51 -5.89 13.00
C GLU A 38 2.12 -4.59 12.29
N ILE A 39 1.81 -4.69 11.00
CA ILE A 39 1.46 -3.54 10.17
C ILE A 39 -0.05 -3.25 10.20
N VAL A 40 -0.42 -1.97 10.29
CA VAL A 40 -1.82 -1.51 10.18
C VAL A 40 -2.31 -1.72 8.74
N PRO A 41 -3.52 -2.28 8.51
CA PRO A 41 -4.05 -2.43 7.16
C PRO A 41 -4.15 -1.08 6.43
N PHE A 42 -3.95 -1.08 5.11
CA PHE A 42 -3.84 0.16 4.32
C PHE A 42 -5.06 1.09 4.49
N HIS A 43 -6.28 0.55 4.57
CA HIS A 43 -7.49 1.33 4.79
C HIS A 43 -7.55 2.06 6.15
N TYR A 44 -6.83 1.57 7.16
CA TYR A 44 -6.81 2.12 8.52
C TYR A 44 -5.52 2.88 8.83
N ASN A 45 -4.53 2.78 7.95
CA ASN A 45 -3.23 3.38 8.15
C ASN A 45 -3.24 4.85 7.70
N ARG A 46 -2.26 5.62 8.19
CA ARG A 46 -2.11 7.03 7.82
C ARG A 46 -1.68 7.16 6.35
N PHE A 47 -2.10 8.24 5.70
CA PHE A 47 -1.77 8.53 4.30
C PHE A 47 -0.26 8.43 4.02
N LEU A 48 0.57 9.07 4.86
CA LEU A 48 2.02 9.09 4.66
C LEU A 48 2.66 7.71 4.83
N SER A 49 2.14 6.91 5.77
CA SER A 49 2.59 5.52 5.96
C SER A 49 2.24 4.66 4.74
N ASN A 50 1.01 4.78 4.23
CA ASN A 50 0.61 4.10 2.99
C ASN A 50 1.47 4.51 1.81
N PHE A 51 1.75 5.81 1.67
CA PHE A 51 2.63 6.33 0.62
C PHE A 51 4.01 5.70 0.73
N ALA A 52 4.65 5.71 1.91
CA ALA A 52 5.98 5.16 2.10
C ALA A 52 6.05 3.65 1.78
N ILE A 53 5.06 2.87 2.23
CA ILE A 53 5.01 1.42 1.95
C ILE A 53 4.80 1.19 0.44
N ALA A 54 3.85 1.89 -0.18
CA ALA A 54 3.56 1.75 -1.60
C ALA A 54 4.75 2.20 -2.47
N PHE A 55 5.36 3.34 -2.16
CA PHE A 55 6.55 3.86 -2.83
C PHE A 55 7.68 2.82 -2.80
N THR A 56 8.00 2.30 -1.62
CA THR A 56 9.04 1.27 -1.44
C THR A 56 8.72 -0.01 -2.21
N TRP A 57 7.44 -0.39 -2.28
CA TRP A 57 6.98 -1.55 -3.04
C TRP A 57 7.14 -1.37 -4.56
N TYR A 58 6.83 -0.19 -5.09
CA TYR A 58 6.83 0.05 -6.53
C TYR A 58 8.21 0.40 -7.11
N ILE A 59 9.12 1.00 -6.36
CA ILE A 59 10.48 1.34 -6.84
C ILE A 59 11.20 0.16 -7.54
N PRO A 60 11.39 -1.00 -6.89
CA PRO A 60 12.13 -2.11 -7.52
C PRO A 60 11.40 -2.66 -8.76
N ILE A 61 10.06 -2.64 -8.76
CA ILE A 61 9.23 -3.05 -9.90
C ILE A 61 9.45 -2.08 -11.07
N SER A 62 9.43 -0.78 -10.81
CA SER A 62 9.66 0.25 -11.80
C SER A 62 11.08 0.22 -12.37
N PHE A 63 12.09 -0.04 -11.54
CA PHE A 63 13.46 -0.22 -12.02
C PHE A 63 13.58 -1.46 -12.90
N ALA A 64 13.04 -2.61 -12.47
CA ALA A 64 13.06 -3.83 -13.28
C ALA A 64 12.37 -3.62 -14.64
N LEU A 65 11.23 -2.95 -14.67
CA LEU A 65 10.50 -2.64 -15.90
C LEU A 65 11.29 -1.69 -16.82
N ALA A 66 11.92 -0.67 -16.25
CA ALA A 66 12.76 0.27 -16.99
C ALA A 66 13.98 -0.44 -17.61
N PHE A 67 14.69 -1.28 -16.85
CA PHE A 67 15.82 -2.04 -17.38
C PHE A 67 15.42 -3.03 -18.47
N TRP A 68 14.21 -3.59 -18.41
CA TRP A 68 13.75 -4.58 -19.38
C TRP A 68 13.31 -3.96 -20.73
N HIS A 69 12.74 -2.76 -20.71
CA HIS A 69 12.14 -2.17 -21.92
C HIS A 69 12.93 -1.02 -22.54
N LEU A 70 13.91 -0.47 -21.82
CA LEU A 70 14.64 0.70 -22.25
C LEU A 70 16.05 0.31 -22.67
N GLU A 71 16.18 -0.17 -23.91
CA GLU A 71 17.48 -0.39 -24.55
C GLU A 71 18.22 0.95 -24.71
N ASP A 72 19.54 0.95 -24.50
CA ASP A 72 20.43 2.12 -24.64
C ASP A 72 20.06 3.37 -23.80
N ILE A 73 19.37 3.19 -22.67
CA ILE A 73 19.06 4.28 -21.74
C ILE A 73 20.13 4.43 -20.66
N SER A 74 20.61 5.67 -20.50
CA SER A 74 21.49 6.07 -19.39
C SER A 74 20.93 5.63 -18.04
N ILE A 75 21.81 5.07 -17.19
CA ILE A 75 21.49 4.66 -15.82
C ILE A 75 20.77 5.79 -15.06
N ALA A 76 21.19 7.06 -15.25
CA ALA A 76 20.56 8.20 -14.59
C ALA A 76 19.07 8.36 -14.97
N LYS A 77 18.70 8.09 -16.23
CA LYS A 77 17.30 8.14 -16.70
C LYS A 77 16.48 7.00 -16.13
N VAL A 78 17.06 5.80 -16.00
CA VAL A 78 16.41 4.65 -15.33
C VAL A 78 16.10 4.98 -13.87
N PHE A 79 17.08 5.56 -13.16
CA PHE A 79 16.89 6.00 -11.78
C PHE A 79 15.79 7.07 -11.66
N ALA A 80 15.84 8.10 -12.51
CA ALA A 80 14.84 9.16 -12.53
C ALA A 80 13.42 8.61 -12.81
N PHE A 81 13.29 7.70 -13.78
CA PHE A 81 12.02 7.06 -14.12
C PHE A 81 11.48 6.20 -12.96
N GLY A 82 12.32 5.37 -12.34
CA GLY A 82 11.86 4.51 -11.26
C GLY A 82 11.45 5.29 -10.01
N LEU A 83 12.18 6.35 -9.67
CA LEU A 83 11.79 7.26 -8.59
C LEU A 83 10.49 8.01 -8.90
N PHE A 84 10.37 8.57 -10.10
CA PHE A 84 9.17 9.32 -10.51
C PHE A 84 7.93 8.42 -10.56
N SER A 85 8.03 7.25 -11.20
CA SER A 85 6.94 6.28 -11.27
C SER A 85 6.56 5.73 -9.90
N GLY A 86 7.54 5.40 -9.06
CA GLY A 86 7.30 4.99 -7.68
C GLY A 86 6.55 6.07 -6.90
N LEU A 87 6.93 7.34 -7.06
CA LEU A 87 6.30 8.48 -6.40
C LEU A 87 4.84 8.63 -6.84
N VAL A 88 4.57 8.61 -8.15
CA VAL A 88 3.22 8.73 -8.70
C VAL A 88 2.35 7.55 -8.25
N LEU A 89 2.82 6.31 -8.43
CA LEU A 89 2.07 5.11 -8.05
C LEU A 89 1.83 5.03 -6.53
N GLY A 90 2.84 5.41 -5.74
CA GLY A 90 2.73 5.50 -4.29
C GLY A 90 1.66 6.50 -3.86
N LEU A 91 1.65 7.71 -4.44
CA LEU A 91 0.65 8.74 -4.15
C LEU A 91 -0.76 8.29 -4.56
N CYS A 92 -0.91 7.74 -5.77
CA CYS A 92 -2.19 7.20 -6.24
C CYS A 92 -2.72 6.13 -5.29
N THR A 93 -1.85 5.23 -4.82
CA THR A 93 -2.22 4.16 -3.87
C THR A 93 -2.64 4.74 -2.53
N ALA A 94 -1.85 5.64 -1.95
CA ALA A 94 -2.17 6.26 -0.67
C ALA A 94 -3.49 7.04 -0.72
N ALA A 95 -3.73 7.77 -1.82
CA ALA A 95 -4.97 8.50 -2.06
C ALA A 95 -6.15 7.54 -2.24
N TYR A 96 -5.99 6.47 -3.02
CA TYR A 96 -7.02 5.45 -3.22
C TYR A 96 -7.49 4.86 -1.90
N TYR A 97 -6.57 4.37 -1.05
CA TYR A 97 -6.93 3.76 0.23
C TYR A 97 -7.55 4.76 1.21
N SER A 98 -7.03 6.00 1.25
CA SER A 98 -7.57 7.05 2.11
C SER A 98 -8.98 7.47 1.68
N ASN A 99 -9.23 7.56 0.37
CA ASN A 99 -10.54 7.90 -0.16
C ASN A 99 -11.52 6.73 -0.05
N SER A 100 -11.05 5.49 -0.24
CA SER A 100 -11.84 4.28 -0.02
C SER A 100 -12.32 4.21 1.44
N ALA A 101 -11.43 4.42 2.41
CA ALA A 101 -11.79 4.42 3.82
C ALA A 101 -12.86 5.46 4.16
N LYS A 102 -12.73 6.68 3.63
CA LYS A 102 -13.74 7.74 3.77
C LYS A 102 -15.06 7.38 3.10
N LYS A 103 -15.02 6.83 1.88
CA LYS A 103 -16.20 6.43 1.10
C LYS A 103 -17.01 5.35 1.82
N HIS A 104 -16.32 4.39 2.43
CA HIS A 104 -16.94 3.29 3.18
C HIS A 104 -17.20 3.64 4.66
N LYS A 105 -16.91 4.87 5.09
CA LYS A 105 -17.10 5.35 6.48
C LYS A 105 -16.46 4.43 7.52
N LEU A 106 -15.28 3.89 7.21
CA LEU A 106 -14.58 2.97 8.09
C LEU A 106 -14.19 3.66 9.40
N SER A 107 -14.16 2.88 10.47
CA SER A 107 -13.70 3.31 11.78
C SER A 107 -12.22 3.68 11.75
N ALA A 108 -11.80 4.58 12.64
CA ALA A 108 -10.37 4.86 12.81
C ALA A 108 -9.68 3.69 13.53
N TRP A 109 -8.42 3.38 13.17
CA TRP A 109 -7.64 2.31 13.81
C TRP A 109 -7.60 2.41 15.34
N ASP A 110 -7.49 3.64 15.86
CA ASP A 110 -7.41 3.90 17.29
C ASP A 110 -8.74 3.60 18.01
N LYS A 111 -9.86 3.62 17.28
CA LYS A 111 -11.22 3.36 17.78
C LYS A 111 -11.68 1.90 17.64
N LEU A 112 -10.88 1.05 16.99
CA LEU A 112 -11.10 -0.39 16.90
C LEU A 112 -10.65 -1.13 18.17
#